data_AF-A0A9P8BAD7-F1
#
_entry.id   AF-A0A9P8BAD7-F1
#
_cell.length_a   1.000
_cell.length_b   1.000
_cell.length_c   1.000
_cell.angle_alpha   90.00
_cell.angle_beta   90.00
_cell.angle_gamma   90.00
#
_symmetry.space_group_name_H-M   'P 1'
#
loop_
_entity.id
_entity.type
_entity.pdbx_description
1 polymer ?
#
loop_
_entity_poly.entity_id
_entity_poly.type
_entity_poly.pdbx_seq_one_letter_code
_entity_poly.pdbx_strand_id
1 'polypeptide(L)'
;MPKGNHGQLNETPHENRRMKNLQPGSAVLKTPEILREVLLLSERPERAKSARVCRAWSSIVIDVLWADLDSIFPLLELIAPLERDSERRLVFPDLVERVDWGRFDSYARRVRSLAYNDTEDRLTQNGYTGIISKTIFSDIYINNPKSGPLLPNATKVVWMTYDPDTALLLLPFLSDSTLSLHVELGPKFPTSTSLFTSKWMMWTRG
;
A
#
# COMPACT_ATOMS: atom_id res chain seq x y z
N MET A 1 -59.85 1.18 63.20
CA MET A 1 -59.23 2.53 63.31
C MET A 1 -58.39 2.57 64.59
N PRO A 2 -57.26 3.30 64.70
CA PRO A 2 -56.47 3.99 63.65
C PRO A 2 -54.92 3.81 63.72
N LYS A 3 -54.26 4.07 62.56
CA LYS A 3 -52.97 4.81 62.28
C LYS A 3 -51.65 4.30 62.92
N GLY A 4 -50.47 4.30 62.28
CA GLY A 4 -50.00 4.78 60.98
C GLY A 4 -48.45 4.91 60.99
N ASN A 5 -47.82 4.52 59.86
CA ASN A 5 -46.45 4.70 59.33
C ASN A 5 -45.35 5.48 60.07
N HIS A 6 -44.10 4.98 59.95
CA HIS A 6 -42.89 5.57 59.33
C HIS A 6 -41.81 4.45 59.36
N GLY A 7 -40.96 4.09 58.40
CA GLY A 7 -40.48 4.68 57.14
C GLY A 7 -38.95 4.52 57.09
N GLN A 8 -38.41 3.52 56.36
CA GLN A 8 -37.01 3.40 55.88
C GLN A 8 -36.93 2.14 54.99
N LEU A 9 -36.97 2.24 53.65
CA LEU A 9 -35.82 2.41 52.75
C LEU A 9 -34.64 1.48 53.11
N ASN A 10 -34.34 0.51 52.24
CA ASN A 10 -33.06 0.40 51.54
C ASN A 10 -33.04 -0.78 50.54
N GLU A 11 -32.89 -0.41 49.27
CA GLU A 11 -32.02 -1.04 48.26
C GLU A 11 -32.44 -2.39 47.67
N THR A 12 -33.20 -2.30 46.57
CA THR A 12 -33.23 -3.31 45.51
C THR A 12 -31.89 -3.32 44.75
N PRO A 13 -31.29 -4.48 44.45
CA PRO A 13 -30.10 -4.55 43.61
C PRO A 13 -30.41 -4.01 42.23
N HIS A 14 -29.69 -2.96 41.83
CA HIS A 14 -29.58 -2.48 40.47
C HIS A 14 -28.98 -3.59 39.59
N GLU A 15 -29.83 -4.53 39.20
CA GLU A 15 -29.58 -5.54 38.20
C GLU A 15 -29.49 -4.84 36.84
N ASN A 16 -28.30 -4.30 36.57
CA ASN A 16 -27.48 -4.53 35.39
C ASN A 16 -28.17 -4.78 34.04
N ARG A 17 -29.34 -4.17 33.80
CA ARG A 17 -29.90 -4.00 32.47
C ARG A 17 -29.25 -2.76 31.85
N ARG A 18 -27.92 -2.82 31.70
CA ARG A 18 -27.20 -2.10 30.64
C ARG A 18 -27.84 -2.57 29.34
N MET A 19 -28.90 -1.86 28.94
CA MET A 19 -29.41 -1.90 27.60
C MET A 19 -28.21 -1.66 26.69
N LYS A 20 -27.87 -2.72 25.96
CA LYS A 20 -26.94 -2.75 24.86
C LYS A 20 -27.48 -1.76 23.82
N ASN A 21 -27.22 -0.48 24.02
CA ASN A 21 -27.32 0.54 22.99
C ASN A 21 -26.16 0.30 22.02
N LEU A 22 -26.28 -0.78 21.25
CA LEU A 22 -25.46 -0.97 20.06
C LEU A 22 -25.96 0.07 19.07
N GLN A 23 -25.31 1.24 19.08
CA GLN A 23 -25.46 2.22 18.03
C GLN A 23 -25.22 1.50 16.69
N PRO A 24 -26.22 1.38 15.80
CA PRO A 24 -26.08 0.58 14.58
C PRO A 24 -24.91 1.06 13.71
N GLY A 25 -24.55 2.35 13.80
CA GLY A 25 -23.37 2.91 13.12
C GLY A 25 -22.03 2.35 13.58
N SER A 26 -21.89 1.86 14.82
CA SER A 26 -20.62 1.29 15.32
C SER A 26 -20.38 -0.13 14.84
N ALA A 27 -21.44 -0.89 14.54
CA ALA A 27 -21.31 -2.26 14.05
C ALA A 27 -20.90 -2.30 12.57
N VAL A 28 -21.45 -1.39 11.75
CA VAL A 28 -21.16 -1.32 10.31
C VAL A 28 -19.68 -1.03 10.03
N LEU A 29 -19.04 -0.14 10.81
CA LEU A 29 -17.62 0.17 10.69
C LEU A 29 -16.68 -0.90 11.25
N LYS A 30 -17.23 -1.99 11.82
CA LYS A 30 -16.47 -3.18 12.21
C LYS A 30 -16.48 -4.25 11.13
N THR A 31 -17.32 -4.09 10.10
CA THR A 31 -17.34 -4.96 8.93
C THR A 31 -16.16 -4.57 8.01
N PRO A 32 -15.17 -5.46 7.82
CA PRO A 32 -13.94 -5.11 7.11
C PRO A 32 -14.19 -4.71 5.65
N GLU A 33 -15.17 -5.32 4.99
CA GLU A 33 -15.54 -5.03 3.60
C GLU A 33 -16.09 -3.60 3.47
N ILE A 34 -16.99 -3.19 4.36
CA ILE A 34 -17.57 -1.85 4.33
C ILE A 34 -16.52 -0.80 4.66
N LEU A 35 -15.68 -1.06 5.66
CA LEU A 35 -14.58 -0.16 5.98
C LEU A 35 -13.61 -0.01 4.79
N ARG A 36 -13.30 -1.11 4.11
CA ARG A 36 -12.46 -1.10 2.90
C ARG A 36 -13.03 -0.18 1.82
N GLU A 37 -14.32 -0.31 1.51
CA GLU A 37 -14.96 0.54 0.49
C GLU A 37 -14.96 2.03 0.88
N VAL A 38 -15.21 2.35 2.15
CA VAL A 38 -15.12 3.73 2.66
C VAL A 38 -13.70 4.28 2.51
N LEU A 39 -12.68 3.47 2.81
CA LEU A 39 -11.28 3.86 2.67
C LEU A 39 -10.89 4.10 1.20
N LEU A 40 -11.42 3.30 0.27
CA LEU A 40 -11.18 3.47 -1.17
C LEU A 40 -11.75 4.78 -1.72
N LEU A 41 -12.79 5.34 -1.08
CA LEU A 41 -13.34 6.66 -1.42
C LEU A 41 -12.53 7.82 -0.85
N SER A 42 -11.58 7.57 0.05
CA SER A 42 -10.76 8.59 0.69
C SER A 42 -9.43 8.78 -0.03
N GLU A 43 -8.82 9.95 0.08
CA GLU A 43 -7.47 10.19 -0.43
C GLU A 43 -6.40 9.42 0.38
N ARG A 44 -5.23 9.21 -0.21
CA ARG A 44 -4.12 8.45 0.40
C ARG A 44 -3.67 8.99 1.77
N PRO A 45 -3.51 10.32 2.01
CA PRO A 45 -3.11 10.81 3.32
C PRO A 45 -4.18 10.57 4.40
N GLU A 46 -5.47 10.70 4.07
CA GLU A 46 -6.61 10.43 4.95
C GLU A 46 -6.69 8.94 5.29
N ARG A 47 -6.45 8.07 4.31
CA ARG A 47 -6.28 6.64 4.55
C ARG A 47 -5.14 6.38 5.53
N ALA A 48 -3.96 6.97 5.32
CA ALA A 48 -2.81 6.79 6.23
C ALA A 48 -3.11 7.26 7.66
N LYS A 49 -3.82 8.39 7.83
CA LYS A 49 -4.28 8.86 9.15
C LYS A 49 -5.23 7.84 9.80
N SER A 50 -6.11 7.23 9.01
CA SER A 50 -7.10 6.24 9.49
C SER A 50 -6.45 4.97 10.06
N ALA A 51 -5.22 4.62 9.63
CA ALA A 51 -4.46 3.50 10.20
C ALA A 51 -4.17 3.67 11.70
N ARG A 52 -4.20 4.92 12.21
CA ARG A 52 -3.86 5.28 13.59
C ARG A 52 -5.08 5.26 14.54
N VAL A 53 -6.29 5.04 14.03
CA VAL A 53 -7.53 5.09 14.83
C VAL A 53 -7.61 3.93 15.82
N CYS A 54 -7.50 2.69 15.34
CA CYS A 54 -7.48 1.50 16.19
C CYS A 54 -6.79 0.32 15.48
N ARG A 55 -6.45 -0.75 16.23
CA ARG A 55 -5.76 -1.93 15.67
C ARG A 55 -6.55 -2.62 14.56
N ALA A 56 -7.87 -2.72 14.69
CA ALA A 56 -8.72 -3.33 13.67
C ALA A 56 -8.63 -2.55 12.34
N TRP A 57 -8.77 -1.23 12.41
CA TRP A 57 -8.64 -0.35 11.25
C TRP A 57 -7.25 -0.39 10.66
N SER A 58 -6.20 -0.40 11.51
CA SER A 58 -4.81 -0.44 11.07
C SER A 58 -4.54 -1.58 10.09
N SER A 59 -5.00 -2.79 10.40
CA SER A 59 -4.81 -3.96 9.52
C SER A 59 -5.43 -3.76 8.13
N ILE A 60 -6.68 -3.34 8.07
CA ILE A 60 -7.45 -3.13 6.83
C ILE A 60 -6.88 -1.96 6.03
N VAL A 61 -6.54 -0.87 6.71
CA VAL A 61 -5.96 0.32 6.07
C VAL A 61 -4.60 0.01 5.46
N ILE A 62 -3.75 -0.75 6.17
CA ILE A 62 -2.46 -1.17 5.62
C ILE A 62 -2.66 -2.04 4.38
N ASP A 63 -3.61 -2.98 4.40
CA ASP A 63 -3.94 -3.79 3.22
C ASP A 63 -4.37 -2.91 2.05
N VAL A 64 -5.19 -1.90 2.28
CA VAL A 64 -5.65 -0.95 1.23
C VAL A 64 -4.52 -0.05 0.72
N LEU A 65 -3.66 0.45 1.60
CA LEU A 65 -2.55 1.34 1.23
C LEU A 65 -1.48 0.65 0.38
N TRP A 66 -1.27 -0.63 0.62
CA TRP A 66 -0.28 -1.45 -0.08
C TRP A 66 -0.88 -2.21 -1.27
N ALA A 67 -2.21 -2.31 -1.39
CA ALA A 67 -2.84 -3.01 -2.51
C ALA A 67 -2.55 -2.34 -3.87
N ASP A 68 -2.54 -1.01 -3.91
CA ASP A 68 -2.27 -0.24 -5.13
C ASP A 68 -1.13 0.74 -4.87
N LEU A 69 0.00 0.47 -5.52
CA LEU A 69 1.22 1.26 -5.43
C LEU A 69 1.50 1.93 -6.76
N ASP A 70 1.30 3.25 -6.80
CA ASP A 70 1.67 4.10 -7.93
C ASP A 70 3.20 4.24 -8.12
N SER A 71 3.98 3.63 -7.23
CA SER A 71 5.43 3.66 -7.24
C SER A 71 6.01 2.41 -6.59
N ILE A 72 7.08 1.88 -7.17
CA ILE A 72 7.87 0.78 -6.64
C ILE A 72 8.77 1.17 -5.45
N PHE A 73 9.08 2.46 -5.27
CA PHE A 73 10.07 2.90 -4.29
C PHE A 73 9.74 2.50 -2.83
N PRO A 74 8.49 2.58 -2.35
CA PRO A 74 8.14 2.09 -1.01
C PRO A 74 8.49 0.63 -0.77
N LEU A 75 8.45 -0.22 -1.79
CA LEU A 75 8.86 -1.63 -1.67
C LEU A 75 10.37 -1.75 -1.58
N LEU A 76 11.10 -1.00 -2.40
CA LEU A 76 12.57 -1.02 -2.41
C LEU A 76 13.14 -0.46 -1.10
N GLU A 77 12.51 0.56 -0.52
CA GLU A 77 12.90 1.11 0.80
C GLU A 77 12.70 0.14 1.96
N LEU A 78 11.83 -0.88 1.82
CA LEU A 78 11.74 -1.94 2.82
C LEU A 78 12.95 -2.88 2.78
N ILE A 79 13.66 -2.92 1.65
CA ILE A 79 14.86 -3.71 1.44
C ILE A 79 16.03 -2.91 1.99
N ALA A 80 16.37 -1.79 1.36
CA ALA A 80 17.45 -0.92 1.81
C ALA A 80 17.18 0.55 1.42
N PRO A 81 17.82 1.51 2.11
CA PRO A 81 17.77 2.91 1.70
C PRO A 81 18.22 3.08 0.25
N LEU A 82 17.55 3.96 -0.50
CA LEU A 82 17.90 4.27 -1.88
C LEU A 82 18.76 5.53 -1.92
N GLU A 83 19.91 5.45 -2.59
CA GLU A 83 20.80 6.58 -2.83
C GLU A 83 21.02 6.80 -4.33
N ARG A 84 21.55 7.97 -4.70
CA ARG A 84 21.91 8.28 -6.09
C ARG A 84 23.38 8.04 -6.32
N ASP A 85 23.71 7.28 -7.36
CA ASP A 85 25.08 7.10 -7.82
C ASP A 85 25.61 8.32 -8.61
N SER A 86 26.83 8.21 -9.14
CA SER A 86 27.46 9.23 -9.98
C SER A 86 26.69 9.54 -11.26
N GLU A 87 25.87 8.59 -11.74
CA GLU A 87 25.01 8.73 -12.93
C GLU A 87 23.59 9.18 -12.58
N ARG A 88 23.35 9.54 -11.31
CA ARG A 88 22.04 9.91 -10.74
C ARG A 88 20.99 8.79 -10.75
N ARG A 89 21.42 7.54 -10.96
CA ARG A 89 20.56 6.36 -10.87
C ARG A 89 20.38 5.97 -9.40
N LEU A 90 19.24 5.39 -9.09
CA LEU A 90 18.96 4.90 -7.74
C LEU A 90 19.69 3.56 -7.53
N VAL A 91 20.42 3.45 -6.42
CA VAL A 91 21.21 2.28 -6.00
C VAL A 91 20.99 1.99 -4.53
N PHE A 92 21.32 0.77 -4.09
CA PHE A 92 21.53 0.49 -2.67
C PHE A 92 22.97 0.86 -2.30
N PRO A 93 23.20 1.72 -1.30
CA PRO A 93 24.55 2.17 -0.93
C PRO A 93 25.36 1.07 -0.23
N ASP A 94 24.68 0.20 0.54
CA ASP A 94 25.27 -0.92 1.26
C ASP A 94 24.72 -2.26 0.74
N LEU A 95 25.53 -3.31 0.83
CA LEU A 95 25.10 -4.68 0.55
C LEU A 95 23.89 -5.01 1.44
N VAL A 96 22.91 -5.73 0.88
CA VAL A 96 21.59 -6.11 1.43
C VAL A 96 21.68 -7.02 2.68
N GLU A 97 22.78 -6.98 3.45
CA GLU A 97 23.08 -7.88 4.58
C GLU A 97 22.10 -7.79 5.76
N ARG A 98 21.33 -6.70 5.89
CA ARG A 98 20.43 -6.47 7.03
C ARG A 98 18.95 -6.40 6.68
N VAL A 99 18.57 -6.95 5.53
CA VAL A 99 17.18 -6.87 5.09
C VAL A 99 16.29 -7.79 5.90
N ASP A 100 15.27 -7.21 6.51
CA ASP A 100 14.16 -7.94 7.09
C ASP A 100 13.22 -8.41 5.98
N TRP A 101 13.59 -9.50 5.32
CA TRP A 101 12.79 -10.12 4.27
C TRP A 101 11.39 -10.53 4.78
N GLY A 102 11.25 -10.85 6.07
CA GLY A 102 9.95 -11.16 6.67
C GLY A 102 9.03 -9.93 6.69
N ARG A 103 9.58 -8.75 6.98
CA ARG A 103 8.86 -7.48 6.85
C ARG A 103 8.52 -7.21 5.38
N PHE A 104 9.48 -7.30 4.47
CA PHE A 104 9.24 -7.13 3.03
C PHE A 104 8.08 -8.01 2.55
N ASP A 105 8.14 -9.32 2.84
CA ASP A 105 7.13 -10.31 2.47
C ASP A 105 5.72 -9.96 2.99
N SER A 106 5.64 -9.44 4.22
CA SER A 106 4.37 -9.07 4.85
C SER A 106 3.64 -7.95 4.10
N TYR A 107 4.39 -7.06 3.45
CA TYR A 107 3.87 -5.98 2.60
C TYR A 107 3.71 -6.43 1.15
N ALA A 108 4.69 -7.13 0.60
CA ALA A 108 4.71 -7.63 -0.75
C ALA A 108 3.46 -8.47 -1.10
N ARG A 109 3.01 -9.34 -0.18
CA ARG A 109 1.79 -10.14 -0.38
C ARG A 109 0.49 -9.32 -0.49
N ARG A 110 0.49 -8.06 -0.05
CA ARG A 110 -0.68 -7.17 -0.11
C ARG A 110 -0.78 -6.49 -1.46
N VAL A 111 0.33 -6.32 -2.16
CA VAL A 111 0.42 -5.62 -3.44
C VAL A 111 -0.33 -6.38 -4.51
N ARG A 112 -1.29 -5.70 -5.14
CA ARG A 112 -2.11 -6.21 -6.25
C ARG A 112 -1.82 -5.45 -7.55
N SER A 113 -1.50 -4.17 -7.42
CA SER A 113 -1.16 -3.28 -8.52
C SER A 113 0.14 -2.54 -8.18
N LEU A 114 1.09 -2.59 -9.11
CA LEU A 114 2.38 -1.93 -9.00
C LEU A 114 2.64 -1.10 -10.26
N ALA A 115 3.07 0.14 -10.08
CA ALA A 115 3.57 1.00 -11.14
C ALA A 115 5.03 1.39 -10.92
N TYR A 116 5.77 1.43 -12.02
CA TYR A 116 7.07 2.08 -12.13
C TYR A 116 7.05 3.02 -13.32
N ASN A 117 7.55 4.24 -13.11
CA ASN A 117 7.63 5.26 -14.14
C ASN A 117 8.91 6.07 -13.96
N ASP A 118 9.91 5.83 -14.81
CA ASP A 118 11.11 6.68 -14.90
C ASP A 118 11.04 7.73 -16.01
N THR A 119 9.88 7.82 -16.68
CA THR A 119 9.63 8.81 -17.73
C THR A 119 9.27 10.19 -17.19
N GLU A 120 8.89 10.28 -15.92
CA GLU A 120 8.51 11.53 -15.28
C GLU A 120 9.63 12.06 -14.37
N ASP A 121 10.06 13.30 -14.63
CA ASP A 121 10.94 14.06 -13.73
C ASP A 121 10.23 14.56 -12.45
N ARG A 122 8.95 14.22 -12.25
CA ARG A 122 8.14 14.73 -11.14
C ARG A 122 8.43 13.97 -9.86
N LEU A 123 8.81 14.69 -8.80
CA LEU A 123 8.90 14.14 -7.43
C LEU A 123 7.65 13.30 -7.14
N THR A 124 7.82 11.99 -6.97
CA THR A 124 6.73 11.15 -6.47
C THR A 124 6.35 11.61 -5.07
N GLN A 125 5.16 11.25 -4.59
CA GLN A 125 4.71 11.60 -3.23
C GLN A 125 5.69 11.15 -2.12
N ASN A 126 6.61 10.23 -2.44
CA ASN A 126 7.62 9.69 -1.54
C ASN A 126 9.02 10.30 -1.76
N GLY A 127 9.16 11.33 -2.60
CA GLY A 127 10.42 12.06 -2.82
C GLY A 127 11.40 11.41 -3.79
N TYR A 128 11.10 10.22 -4.32
CA TYR A 128 11.95 9.54 -5.30
C TYR A 128 11.50 9.76 -6.74
N THR A 129 12.46 9.96 -7.64
CA THR A 129 12.28 10.00 -9.09
C THR A 129 13.52 9.47 -9.78
N GLY A 130 13.33 8.95 -10.98
CA GLY A 130 14.41 8.60 -11.88
C GLY A 130 14.68 7.11 -11.96
N ILE A 131 15.76 6.81 -12.67
CA ILE A 131 16.05 5.48 -13.20
C ILE A 131 16.63 4.61 -12.08
N ILE A 132 16.06 3.42 -11.90
CA ILE A 132 16.60 2.41 -11.00
C ILE A 132 17.80 1.75 -11.68
N SER A 133 18.94 1.68 -10.98
CA SER A 133 20.08 0.93 -11.47
C SER A 133 19.77 -0.57 -11.52
N LYS A 134 20.23 -1.25 -12.58
CA LYS A 134 20.14 -2.71 -12.72
C LYS A 134 20.82 -3.48 -11.57
N THR A 135 21.74 -2.84 -10.84
CA THR A 135 22.44 -3.46 -9.70
C THR A 135 21.47 -3.79 -8.58
N ILE A 136 20.48 -2.92 -8.30
CA ILE A 136 19.45 -3.16 -7.28
C ILE A 136 18.77 -4.52 -7.46
N PHE A 137 18.44 -4.88 -8.69
CA PHE A 137 17.77 -6.15 -8.97
C PHE A 137 18.70 -7.34 -8.86
N SER A 138 19.98 -7.15 -9.20
CA SER A 138 21.00 -8.17 -8.97
C SER A 138 21.16 -8.43 -7.48
N ASP A 139 21.18 -7.37 -6.66
CA ASP A 139 21.28 -7.46 -5.20
C ASP A 139 20.04 -8.14 -4.61
N ILE A 140 18.84 -7.78 -5.07
CA ILE A 140 17.60 -8.44 -4.66
C ILE A 140 17.64 -9.92 -5.03
N TYR A 141 18.01 -10.25 -6.26
CA TYR A 141 18.02 -11.64 -6.72
C TYR A 141 19.02 -12.51 -5.96
N ILE A 142 20.21 -12.00 -5.68
CA ILE A 142 21.26 -12.72 -4.95
C ILE A 142 20.90 -12.91 -3.47
N ASN A 143 20.30 -11.89 -2.84
CA ASN A 143 20.07 -11.87 -1.40
C ASN A 143 18.66 -12.31 -0.98
N ASN A 144 17.74 -12.50 -1.92
CA ASN A 144 16.39 -12.97 -1.62
C ASN A 144 16.43 -14.44 -1.18
N PRO A 145 16.03 -14.76 0.07
CA PRO A 145 16.04 -16.14 0.56
C PRO A 145 15.00 -17.04 -0.13
N LYS A 146 14.05 -16.46 -0.88
CA LYS A 146 12.99 -17.21 -1.59
C LYS A 146 13.27 -17.25 -3.09
N SER A 147 13.14 -18.45 -3.66
CA SER A 147 13.21 -18.66 -5.12
C SER A 147 11.91 -18.36 -5.88
N GLY A 148 11.06 -17.47 -5.35
CA GLY A 148 9.73 -17.18 -5.89
C GLY A 148 9.57 -15.72 -6.35
N PRO A 149 8.40 -15.37 -6.92
CA PRO A 149 8.13 -13.99 -7.31
C PRO A 149 8.11 -13.07 -6.09
N LEU A 150 8.67 -11.86 -6.23
CA LEU A 150 8.71 -10.86 -5.16
C LEU A 150 7.30 -10.43 -4.76
N LEU A 151 6.36 -10.39 -5.72
CA LEU A 151 4.97 -9.99 -5.49
C LEU A 151 4.02 -11.13 -5.85
N PRO A 152 3.82 -12.11 -4.94
CA PRO A 152 3.08 -13.33 -5.24
C PRO A 152 1.59 -13.12 -5.59
N ASN A 153 1.09 -11.91 -5.34
CA ASN A 153 -0.32 -11.54 -5.42
C ASN A 153 -0.58 -10.39 -6.40
N ALA A 154 0.46 -9.94 -7.12
CA ALA A 154 0.37 -8.84 -8.07
C ALA A 154 -0.40 -9.28 -9.31
N THR A 155 -1.57 -8.68 -9.49
CA THR A 155 -2.46 -8.88 -10.63
C THR A 155 -2.20 -7.89 -11.76
N LYS A 156 -1.64 -6.72 -11.44
CA LYS A 156 -1.39 -5.64 -12.40
C LYS A 156 0.01 -5.08 -12.21
N VAL A 157 0.78 -5.03 -13.29
CA VAL A 157 2.10 -4.40 -13.33
C VAL A 157 2.12 -3.41 -14.49
N VAL A 158 2.43 -2.15 -14.17
CA VAL A 158 2.60 -1.06 -15.13
C VAL A 158 4.05 -0.62 -15.08
N TRP A 159 4.74 -0.71 -16.22
CA TRP A 159 6.15 -0.40 -16.32
C TRP A 159 6.39 0.58 -17.45
N MET A 160 6.77 1.81 -17.11
CA MET A 160 7.07 2.87 -18.07
C MET A 160 8.55 3.21 -17.93
N THR A 161 9.32 2.97 -18.99
CA THR A 161 10.75 3.25 -18.97
C THR A 161 11.31 3.82 -20.27
N TYR A 162 12.33 4.67 -20.15
CA TYR A 162 13.18 5.10 -21.28
C TYR A 162 14.35 4.17 -21.57
N ASP A 163 14.72 3.30 -20.64
CA ASP A 163 15.87 2.41 -20.76
C ASP A 163 15.37 0.98 -21.00
N PRO A 164 15.49 0.45 -22.23
CA PRO A 164 15.04 -0.91 -22.55
C PRO A 164 15.69 -1.97 -21.66
N ASP A 165 16.91 -1.73 -21.18
CA ASP A 165 17.62 -2.64 -20.27
C ASP A 165 16.90 -2.75 -18.92
N THR A 166 16.14 -1.72 -18.53
CA THR A 166 15.36 -1.74 -17.29
C THR A 166 13.99 -2.41 -17.45
N ALA A 167 13.54 -2.66 -18.68
CA ALA A 167 12.27 -3.36 -18.90
C ALA A 167 12.33 -4.80 -18.36
N LEU A 168 13.49 -5.46 -18.42
CA LEU A 168 13.66 -6.80 -17.85
C LEU A 168 13.65 -6.81 -16.32
N LEU A 169 13.78 -5.65 -15.67
CA LEU A 169 13.75 -5.53 -14.22
C LEU A 169 12.34 -5.70 -13.64
N LEU A 170 11.31 -5.73 -14.48
CA LEU A 170 9.94 -6.02 -14.04
C LEU A 170 9.71 -7.51 -13.74
N LEU A 171 10.55 -8.40 -14.27
CA LEU A 171 10.37 -9.86 -14.19
C LEU A 171 10.21 -10.39 -12.76
N PRO A 172 10.98 -9.96 -11.75
CA PRO A 172 10.80 -10.43 -10.38
C PRO A 172 9.44 -10.09 -9.75
N PHE A 173 8.71 -9.12 -10.32
CA PHE A 173 7.39 -8.69 -9.85
C PHE A 173 6.24 -9.42 -10.54
N LEU A 174 6.53 -10.13 -11.63
CA LEU A 174 5.55 -10.99 -12.28
C LEU A 174 5.34 -12.24 -11.44
N SER A 175 4.09 -12.57 -11.19
CA SER A 175 3.69 -13.81 -10.53
C SER A 175 2.69 -14.55 -11.39
N ASP A 176 2.41 -15.81 -11.05
CA ASP A 176 1.35 -16.58 -11.70
C ASP A 176 -0.04 -15.93 -11.57
N SER A 177 -0.19 -14.98 -10.64
CA SER A 177 -1.43 -14.20 -10.46
C SER A 177 -1.51 -12.95 -11.33
N THR A 178 -0.46 -12.63 -12.10
CA THR A 178 -0.44 -11.43 -12.94
C THR A 178 -1.37 -11.58 -14.13
N LEU A 179 -2.43 -10.78 -14.12
CA LEU A 179 -3.49 -10.78 -15.14
C LEU A 179 -3.27 -9.67 -16.18
N SER A 180 -2.65 -8.56 -15.77
CA SER A 180 -2.44 -7.38 -16.61
C SER A 180 -0.99 -6.92 -16.52
N LEU A 181 -0.31 -6.92 -17.67
CA LEU A 181 1.03 -6.36 -17.82
C LEU A 181 0.97 -5.27 -18.87
N HIS A 182 1.35 -4.05 -18.49
CA HIS A 182 1.52 -2.92 -19.40
C HIS A 182 2.96 -2.47 -19.36
N VAL A 183 3.63 -2.51 -20.52
CA VAL A 183 5.00 -2.03 -20.68
C VAL A 183 5.01 -0.96 -21.75
N GLU A 184 5.45 0.23 -21.38
CA GLU A 184 5.66 1.35 -22.30
C GLU A 184 7.14 1.69 -22.34
N LEU A 185 7.69 1.68 -23.56
CA LEU A 185 9.05 2.13 -23.83
C LEU A 185 8.95 3.54 -24.41
N GLY A 186 9.19 4.54 -23.57
CA GLY A 186 9.07 5.95 -23.96
C GLY A 186 10.28 6.44 -24.77
N PRO A 187 10.13 7.49 -25.59
CA PRO A 187 11.27 8.18 -26.20
C PRO A 187 11.99 9.11 -25.19
N LYS A 188 13.32 9.19 -25.23
CA LYS A 188 14.20 10.00 -24.34
C LYS A 188 14.00 11.55 -24.37
N PHE A 189 12.90 12.09 -24.92
CA PHE A 189 12.72 13.54 -25.12
C PHE A 189 11.41 14.06 -24.54
N PRO A 190 11.37 15.32 -24.06
CA PRO A 190 10.24 15.85 -23.33
C PRO A 190 9.16 16.21 -24.34
N THR A 191 8.25 15.28 -24.63
CA THR A 191 7.04 15.69 -25.32
C THR A 191 6.15 16.34 -24.28
N SER A 192 6.27 17.67 -24.22
CA SER A 192 5.23 18.54 -23.70
C SER A 192 3.90 18.12 -24.34
N THR A 193 3.14 17.29 -23.65
CA THR A 193 1.69 17.21 -23.84
C THR A 193 1.06 16.82 -22.51
N SER A 194 0.45 17.84 -21.92
CA SER A 194 -0.48 17.81 -20.79
C SER A 194 -1.78 17.05 -21.09
N LEU A 195 -1.69 15.88 -21.72
CA LEU A 195 -2.87 15.11 -22.15
C LEU A 195 -2.95 13.69 -21.57
N PHE A 196 -1.91 13.20 -20.88
CA PHE A 196 -1.90 11.82 -20.40
C PHE A 196 -2.48 11.64 -19.00
N THR A 197 -2.49 12.65 -18.12
CA THR A 197 -3.04 12.53 -16.76
C THR A 197 -4.56 12.31 -16.73
N SER A 198 -5.28 12.76 -17.74
CA SER A 198 -6.76 12.68 -17.78
C SER A 198 -7.30 11.32 -18.20
N LYS A 199 -6.52 10.52 -18.95
CA LYS A 199 -7.00 9.24 -19.50
C LYS A 199 -6.88 8.09 -18.48
N TRP A 200 -5.95 8.18 -17.53
CA TRP A 200 -5.73 7.14 -16.52
C TRP A 200 -6.77 7.14 -15.40
N MET A 201 -7.40 8.28 -15.08
CA MET A 201 -8.49 8.34 -14.10
C MET A 201 -9.81 7.71 -14.59
N MET A 202 -9.96 7.45 -15.89
CA MET A 202 -11.22 6.91 -16.45
C MET A 202 -11.25 5.37 -16.61
N TRP A 203 -10.14 4.66 -16.39
CA TRP A 203 -10.04 3.20 -16.60
C TRP A 203 -9.78 2.38 -15.32
N THR A 204 -10.38 2.78 -14.20
CA THR A 204 -10.39 2.01 -12.95
C THR A 204 -11.80 1.74 -12.39
N ARG A 205 -12.84 1.86 -13.23
CA ARG A 205 -14.18 1.36 -12.93
C ARG A 205 -14.72 0.54 -14.10
N GLY A 206 -14.44 -0.75 -14.05
CA GLY A 206 -15.03 -1.81 -14.85
C GLY A 206 -14.95 -3.10 -14.05
#